data_AF-A0AB74LV58-F1
#
_entry.id   AF-A0AB74LV58-F1
#
_cell.length_a   1.000
_cell.length_b   1.000
_cell.length_c   1.000
_cell.angle_alpha   90.00
_cell.angle_beta   90.00
_cell.angle_gamma   90.00
#
_symmetry.space_group_name_H-M   'P 1'
#
loop_
_entity.id
_entity.type
_entity.pdbx_description
1 polymer ?
#
loop_
_entity_poly.entity_id
_entity_poly.type
_entity_poly.pdbx_seq_one_letter_code
_entity_poly.pdbx_strand_id
1 'polypeptide(L)'
;MTSRVIDLRLRKIEKQQSDNRFDRMSEAELDEQINEGLAVVCFGYPSVNAAAEAFRASPSLGDHRLAEQLDWYIGYVAEERAAGRMS
;
A
#
# COMPACT_ATOMS: atom_id res chain seq x y z
N MET A 1 35.81 13.67 7.72
CA MET A 1 34.94 12.77 8.52
C MET A 1 33.52 12.62 7.97
N THR A 2 33.17 13.21 6.82
CA THR A 2 31.83 13.20 6.22
C THR A 2 31.53 11.96 5.35
N SER A 3 32.55 11.25 4.85
CA SER A 3 32.38 10.10 3.94
C SER A 3 31.78 8.86 4.63
N ARG A 4 32.16 8.56 5.88
CA ARG A 4 31.70 7.35 6.60
C ARG A 4 30.20 7.37 6.93
N VAL A 5 29.66 8.55 7.21
CA VAL A 5 28.23 8.72 7.57
C VAL A 5 27.35 8.57 6.33
N ILE A 6 27.81 9.05 5.17
CA ILE A 6 27.12 8.91 3.89
C ILE A 6 27.08 7.43 3.47
N ASP A 7 28.20 6.71 3.59
CA ASP A 7 28.29 5.26 3.35
C ASP A 7 27.32 4.46 4.23
N LEU A 8 27.22 4.78 5.52
CA LEU A 8 26.32 4.09 6.44
C LEU A 8 24.84 4.32 6.12
N ARG A 9 24.50 5.53 5.67
CA ARG A 9 23.14 5.86 5.23
C ARG A 9 22.79 5.16 3.91
N LEU A 10 23.70 5.12 2.95
CA LEU A 10 23.55 4.38 1.70
C LEU A 10 23.34 2.89 1.97
N ARG A 11 24.19 2.26 2.79
CA ARG A 11 24.03 0.84 3.17
C ARG A 11 22.72 0.56 3.91
N LYS A 12 22.23 1.52 4.70
CA LYS A 12 20.93 1.39 5.39
C LYS A 12 19.77 1.46 4.40
N ILE A 13 19.86 2.33 3.39
CA ILE A 13 18.86 2.44 2.31
C ILE A 13 18.91 1.19 1.42
N GLU A 14 20.10 0.74 1.01
CA GLU A 14 20.29 -0.49 0.24
C GLU A 14 19.78 -1.72 1.00
N LYS A 15 20.00 -1.79 2.33
CA LYS A 15 19.46 -2.85 3.16
C LYS A 15 17.93 -2.78 3.28
N GLN A 16 17.36 -1.58 3.41
CA GLN A 16 15.91 -1.41 3.43
C GLN A 16 15.25 -1.74 2.08
N GLN A 17 15.91 -1.45 0.96
CA GLN A 17 15.45 -1.88 -0.37
C GLN A 17 15.58 -3.39 -0.54
N SER A 18 16.71 -3.99 -0.12
CA SER A 18 16.93 -5.43 -0.20
C SER A 18 15.99 -6.26 0.68
N ASP A 19 15.42 -5.65 1.73
CA ASP A 19 14.46 -6.26 2.66
C ASP A 19 12.98 -5.97 2.30
N ASN A 20 12.68 -5.24 1.22
CA ASN A 20 11.30 -5.08 0.79
C ASN A 20 10.82 -6.39 0.15
N ARG A 21 10.11 -7.20 0.94
CA ARG A 21 9.64 -8.54 0.53
C ARG A 21 8.89 -8.53 -0.81
N PHE A 22 8.24 -7.40 -1.13
CA PHE A 22 7.46 -7.20 -2.35
C PHE A 22 8.33 -7.08 -3.62
N ASP A 23 9.60 -6.68 -3.51
CA ASP A 23 10.52 -6.53 -4.66
C ASP A 23 10.88 -7.87 -5.32
N ARG A 24 10.64 -8.99 -4.63
CA ARG A 24 10.90 -10.36 -5.11
C ARG A 24 9.63 -11.13 -5.47
N MET A 25 8.46 -10.49 -5.33
CA MET A 25 7.17 -11.11 -5.66
C MET A 25 6.86 -10.86 -7.13
N SER A 26 6.27 -11.84 -7.79
CA SER A 26 5.63 -11.61 -9.08
C SER A 26 4.42 -10.68 -8.92
N GLU A 27 3.99 -10.01 -10.00
CA GLU A 27 2.80 -9.15 -9.97
C GLU A 27 1.55 -9.90 -9.47
N ALA A 28 1.40 -11.18 -9.87
CA ALA A 28 0.29 -12.01 -9.41
C ALA A 28 0.32 -12.28 -7.90
N GLU A 29 1.50 -12.56 -7.33
CA GLU A 29 1.65 -12.75 -5.89
C GLU A 29 1.46 -11.44 -5.11
N LEU A 30 1.89 -10.32 -5.69
CA LEU A 30 1.68 -9.00 -5.11
C LEU A 30 0.18 -8.67 -5.07
N ASP A 31 -0.54 -8.90 -6.16
CA ASP A 31 -1.98 -8.70 -6.25
C ASP A 31 -2.74 -9.60 -5.27
N GLU A 32 -2.35 -10.86 -5.13
CA GLU A 32 -2.94 -11.77 -4.15
C GLU A 32 -2.76 -11.26 -2.71
N GLN A 33 -1.54 -10.85 -2.34
CA GLN A 33 -1.27 -10.28 -1.02
C GLN A 33 -2.03 -8.97 -0.76
N ILE A 34 -2.17 -8.11 -1.77
CA ILE A 34 -2.95 -6.88 -1.66
C ILE A 34 -4.43 -7.22 -1.47
N ASN A 35 -4.96 -8.17 -2.23
CA ASN A 35 -6.36 -8.61 -2.11
C ASN A 35 -6.65 -9.23 -0.74
N GLU A 36 -5.76 -10.07 -0.20
CA GLU A 36 -5.88 -10.63 1.14
C GLU A 36 -5.88 -9.52 2.22
N GLY A 37 -4.94 -8.56 2.12
CA GLY A 37 -4.87 -7.43 3.03
C GLY A 37 -6.12 -6.56 2.98
N LEU A 38 -6.61 -6.27 1.78
CA LEU A 38 -7.85 -5.51 1.57
C LEU A 38 -9.07 -6.26 2.11
N ALA A 39 -9.14 -7.58 1.96
CA ALA A 39 -10.24 -8.39 2.50
C ALA A 39 -10.31 -8.29 4.04
N VAL A 40 -9.15 -8.26 4.71
CA VAL A 40 -9.08 -8.09 6.17
C VAL A 40 -9.48 -6.67 6.57
N VAL A 41 -8.93 -5.64 5.91
CA VAL A 41 -9.19 -4.23 6.23
C VAL A 41 -10.64 -3.84 5.94
N CYS A 42 -11.20 -4.33 4.83
CA CYS A 42 -12.57 -4.05 4.42
C CYS A 42 -13.58 -5.04 5.02
N PHE A 43 -13.16 -5.92 5.93
CA PHE A 43 -14.04 -6.91 6.54
C PHE A 43 -15.22 -6.22 7.26
N GLY A 44 -16.44 -6.64 6.93
CA GLY A 44 -17.65 -6.04 7.50
C GLY A 44 -18.16 -4.79 6.76
N TYR A 45 -17.47 -4.34 5.72
CA TYR A 45 -17.93 -3.26 4.84
C TYR A 45 -18.44 -3.80 3.50
N PRO A 46 -19.47 -3.17 2.90
CA PRO A 46 -20.04 -3.64 1.64
C PRO A 46 -19.15 -3.37 0.41
N SER A 47 -18.17 -2.47 0.53
CA SER A 47 -17.20 -2.17 -0.53
C SER A 47 -15.96 -1.47 0.04
N VAL A 48 -14.87 -1.42 -0.74
CA VAL A 48 -13.64 -0.68 -0.40
C VAL A 48 -13.92 0.81 -0.20
N ASN A 49 -14.80 1.40 -1.03
CA ASN A 49 -15.23 2.80 -0.88
C ASN A 49 -15.94 3.03 0.47
N ALA A 50 -16.85 2.12 0.84
CA ALA A 50 -17.57 2.22 2.11
C ALA A 50 -16.62 2.07 3.32
N ALA A 51 -15.60 1.21 3.22
CA ALA A 51 -14.57 1.09 4.24
C ALA A 51 -13.74 2.39 4.36
N ALA A 52 -13.32 2.97 3.23
CA ALA A 52 -12.58 4.24 3.21
C ALA A 52 -13.38 5.40 3.84
N GLU A 53 -14.68 5.51 3.52
CA GLU A 53 -15.56 6.50 4.13
C GLU A 53 -15.72 6.29 5.64
N ALA A 54 -15.91 5.05 6.08
CA ALA A 54 -16.04 4.73 7.50
C ALA A 54 -14.76 5.05 8.29
N PHE A 55 -13.60 4.71 7.74
CA PHE A 55 -12.30 5.03 8.35
C PHE A 55 -12.02 6.53 8.37
N ARG A 56 -12.46 7.27 7.35
CA ARG A 56 -12.35 8.74 7.32
C ARG A 56 -13.24 9.41 8.36
N ALA A 57 -14.39 8.81 8.67
CA ALA A 57 -15.31 9.30 9.69
C ALA A 57 -14.90 8.91 11.12
N SER A 58 -13.94 7.99 11.28
CA SER A 58 -13.42 7.58 12.58
C SER A 58 -12.60 8.70 13.22
N PRO A 59 -12.62 8.85 14.56
CA PRO A 59 -11.76 9.81 15.27
C PRO A 59 -10.29 9.34 15.40
N SER A 60 -9.96 8.13 14.94
CA SER A 60 -8.62 7.55 15.06
C SER A 60 -7.70 7.99 13.92
N LEU A 61 -6.52 8.53 14.25
CA LEU A 61 -5.46 8.82 13.27
C LEU A 61 -5.00 7.59 12.50
N GLY A 62 -5.06 6.40 13.11
CA GLY A 62 -4.74 5.15 12.44
C GLY A 62 -5.74 4.84 11.33
N ASP A 63 -7.02 5.11 11.58
CA ASP A 63 -8.10 4.87 10.62
C ASP A 63 -8.03 5.90 9.49
N HIS A 64 -7.75 7.18 9.78
CA HIS A 64 -7.50 8.17 8.74
C HIS A 64 -6.38 7.76 7.78
N ARG A 65 -5.28 7.19 8.31
CA ARG A 65 -4.18 6.70 7.47
C ARG A 65 -4.60 5.51 6.61
N LEU A 66 -5.43 4.60 7.15
CA LEU A 66 -6.00 3.50 6.38
C LEU A 66 -6.93 4.03 5.28
N ALA A 67 -7.74 5.05 5.56
CA ALA A 67 -8.59 5.69 4.57
C ALA A 67 -7.78 6.26 3.40
N GLU A 68 -6.67 6.97 3.68
CA GLU A 68 -5.76 7.48 2.65
C GLU A 68 -5.15 6.37 1.79
N GLN A 69 -4.79 5.23 2.40
CA GLN A 69 -4.27 4.08 1.67
C GLN A 69 -5.32 3.44 0.75
N LEU A 70 -6.57 3.34 1.24
CA LEU A 70 -7.67 2.84 0.43
C LEU A 70 -8.00 3.79 -0.72
N ASP A 71 -8.03 5.11 -0.47
CA ASP A 71 -8.27 6.13 -1.49
C ASP A 71 -7.21 6.06 -2.61
N TRP A 72 -5.93 5.91 -2.23
CA TRP A 72 -4.85 5.72 -3.20
C TRP A 72 -5.06 4.46 -4.05
N TYR A 73 -5.42 3.33 -3.42
CA TYR A 73 -5.66 2.07 -4.13
C TYR A 73 -6.85 2.16 -5.09
N ILE A 74 -7.95 2.79 -4.65
CA ILE A 74 -9.14 3.03 -5.49
C ILE A 74 -8.76 3.85 -6.73
N GLY A 75 -7.99 4.92 -6.54
CA GLY A 75 -7.50 5.76 -7.64
C GLY A 75 -6.60 4.99 -8.61
N TYR A 76 -5.63 4.25 -8.08
CA TYR A 76 -4.73 3.40 -8.87
C TYR A 76 -5.50 2.39 -9.74
N VAL A 77 -6.45 1.65 -9.15
CA VAL A 77 -7.27 0.68 -9.89
C VAL A 77 -8.12 1.35 -10.96
N ALA A 78 -8.67 2.54 -10.70
CA ALA A 78 -9.43 3.28 -11.68
C ALA A 78 -8.56 3.71 -12.88
N GLU A 79 -7.33 4.17 -12.62
CA GLU A 79 -6.37 4.53 -13.66
C GLU A 79 -5.92 3.32 -14.48
N GLU A 80 -5.62 2.19 -13.83
CA GLU A 80 -5.21 0.96 -14.51
C GLU A 80 -6.35 0.38 -15.38
N ARG A 81 -7.60 0.45 -14.91
CA ARG A 81 -8.78 0.08 -15.70
C ARG A 81 -8.99 1.03 -16.88
N ALA A 82 -8.87 2.33 -16.66
CA ALA A 82 -8.99 3.32 -17.73
C ALA A 82 -7.90 3.15 -18.81
N ALA A 83 -6.72 2.71 -18.39
CA ALA A 83 -5.60 2.39 -19.28
C ALA A 83 -5.70 1.00 -19.94
N GLY A 84 -6.71 0.19 -19.58
CA GLY A 84 -6.92 -1.15 -20.13
C GLY A 84 -5.91 -2.21 -19.66
N ARG A 85 -5.20 -1.96 -18.56
CA ARG A 85 -4.22 -2.88 -17.96
C ARG A 85 -4.82 -3.81 -16.91
N MET A 86 -5.96 -3.44 -16.35
CA MET A 86 -6.81 -4.28 -15.49
C MET A 86 -8.15 -4.55 -16.18
N SER A 87 -8.55 -5.83 -16.23
CA SER A 87 -9.85 -6.30 -16.73
C SER A 87 -10.90 -6.38 -15.63
#